data_AF-A0A957ZDF3-F1
#
_entry.id   AF-A0A957ZDF3-F1
#
_cell.length_a   1.000
_cell.length_b   1.000
_cell.length_c   1.000
_cell.angle_alpha   90.00
_cell.angle_beta   90.00
_cell.angle_gamma   90.00
#
_symmetry.space_group_name_H-M   'P 1'
#
loop_
_entity.id
_entity.type
_entity.pdbx_description
1 polymer ?
#
loop_
_entity_poly.entity_id
_entity_poly.type
_entity_poly.pdbx_seq_one_letter_code
_entity_poly.pdbx_strand_id
1 'polypeptide(L)'
;EADWPTVMKYKDDLIVIYQDSFPATRFFRLSKDNGLTWSEPVHPWPHIGEYAEAVMLLDSNGDLHTVMGNRTADCCHGMWHAKWMDGYWSDLEPMIFGPKSPSFDPSGPSAVITRGNYLLVAWRTDTLPEDRNGAWYTFGRLNAPELAVVPLPTSTFTPTPYFTPTPLPPTATPAPDKAFYSQFDDPNLMHANNPGMPLIWAAAPATLLIALVMLLRGVSARRRW
;
A
#
# COMPACT_ATOMS: atom_id res chain seq x y z
N GLU A 1 -18.18 -4.49 0.78
CA GLU A 1 -17.78 -3.51 1.80
C GLU A 1 -16.94 -2.50 1.06
N ALA A 2 -17.16 -1.21 1.31
CA ALA A 2 -16.44 -0.18 0.59
C ALA A 2 -15.06 0.04 1.23
N ASP A 3 -14.00 -0.28 0.50
CA ASP A 3 -12.62 -0.22 0.97
C ASP A 3 -11.80 0.85 0.23
N TRP A 4 -10.74 1.31 0.88
CA TRP A 4 -9.72 2.22 0.35
C TRP A 4 -10.27 3.44 -0.42
N PRO A 5 -11.20 4.21 0.18
CA PRO A 5 -11.75 5.38 -0.49
C PRO A 5 -10.68 6.46 -0.64
N THR A 6 -10.66 7.06 -1.82
CA THR A 6 -9.89 8.27 -2.12
C THR A 6 -10.85 9.31 -2.62
N VAL A 7 -10.89 10.46 -1.95
CA VAL A 7 -11.77 11.59 -2.31
C VAL A 7 -10.91 12.76 -2.74
N MET A 8 -11.29 13.41 -3.84
CA MET A 8 -10.66 14.64 -4.33
C MET A 8 -11.73 15.64 -4.74
N LYS A 9 -11.51 16.91 -4.42
CA LYS A 9 -12.26 18.01 -5.03
C LYS A 9 -11.71 18.26 -6.43
N TYR A 10 -12.59 18.26 -7.43
CA TYR A 10 -12.25 18.57 -8.81
C TYR A 10 -13.24 19.60 -9.35
N LYS A 11 -12.75 20.80 -9.65
CA LYS A 11 -13.59 21.97 -9.94
C LYS A 11 -14.57 22.20 -8.79
N ASP A 12 -15.87 22.18 -9.05
CA ASP A 12 -16.92 22.35 -8.03
C ASP A 12 -17.49 21.03 -7.51
N ASP A 13 -17.01 19.89 -8.02
CA ASP A 13 -17.50 18.56 -7.67
C ASP A 13 -16.53 17.84 -6.71
N LEU A 14 -17.04 16.84 -5.98
CA LEU A 14 -16.22 15.84 -5.31
C LEU A 14 -16.26 14.54 -6.11
N ILE A 15 -15.09 13.94 -6.31
CA ILE A 15 -14.94 12.61 -6.91
C ILE A 15 -14.44 11.69 -5.82
N VAL A 16 -15.09 10.53 -5.66
CA VAL A 16 -14.58 9.43 -4.85
C VAL A 16 -14.30 8.24 -5.75
N ILE A 17 -13.10 7.67 -5.62
CA ILE A 17 -12.78 6.33 -6.11
C ILE A 17 -12.66 5.44 -4.89
N TYR A 18 -13.30 4.29 -4.91
CA TYR A 18 -13.24 3.31 -3.84
C TYR A 18 -13.32 1.91 -4.44
N GLN A 19 -13.10 0.93 -3.58
CA GLN A 19 -13.28 -0.46 -3.92
C GLN A 19 -14.54 -1.01 -3.30
N ASP A 20 -15.25 -1.88 -4.02
CA ASP A 20 -16.33 -2.67 -3.47
C ASP A 20 -16.52 -3.96 -4.29
N SER A 21 -17.49 -4.79 -3.87
CA SER A 21 -17.90 -6.06 -4.50
C SER A 21 -16.91 -7.23 -4.35
N PHE A 22 -17.32 -8.43 -4.78
CA PHE A 22 -16.49 -9.62 -4.89
C PHE A 22 -16.78 -10.35 -6.23
N PRO A 23 -15.81 -10.50 -7.14
CA PRO A 23 -14.42 -10.05 -7.04
C PRO A 23 -14.36 -8.52 -6.96
N ALA A 24 -13.48 -7.96 -6.10
CA ALA A 24 -13.52 -6.52 -5.92
C ALA A 24 -12.91 -5.80 -7.12
N THR A 25 -13.51 -4.65 -7.38
CA THR A 25 -13.16 -3.78 -8.48
C THR A 25 -13.31 -2.33 -8.06
N ARG A 26 -12.97 -1.41 -8.96
CA ARG A 26 -13.02 0.01 -8.70
C ARG A 26 -14.39 0.57 -9.07
N PHE A 27 -14.94 1.32 -8.15
CA PHE A 27 -16.09 2.16 -8.37
C PHE A 27 -15.68 3.62 -8.26
N PHE A 28 -16.38 4.48 -8.97
CA PHE A 28 -16.36 5.91 -8.67
C PHE A 28 -17.76 6.47 -8.52
N ARG A 29 -17.86 7.55 -7.75
CA ARG A 29 -19.07 8.36 -7.59
C ARG A 29 -18.73 9.84 -7.61
N LEU A 30 -19.69 10.65 -8.02
CA LEU A 30 -19.59 12.10 -8.04
C LEU A 30 -20.57 12.69 -7.04
N SER A 31 -20.17 13.78 -6.38
CA SER A 31 -21.07 14.65 -5.63
C SER A 31 -20.96 16.07 -6.16
N LYS A 32 -22.12 16.71 -6.38
CA LYS A 32 -22.26 18.09 -6.85
C LYS A 32 -22.68 19.06 -5.75
N ASP A 33 -22.80 18.56 -4.52
CA ASP A 33 -23.37 19.26 -3.37
C ASP A 33 -22.50 19.08 -2.11
N ASN A 34 -21.17 19.06 -2.31
CA ASN A 34 -20.17 18.93 -1.24
C ASN A 34 -20.32 17.64 -0.40
N GLY A 35 -20.76 16.55 -1.01
CA GLY A 35 -20.83 15.22 -0.40
C GLY A 35 -22.16 14.90 0.28
N LEU A 36 -23.18 15.76 0.15
CA LEU A 36 -24.52 15.50 0.71
C LEU A 36 -25.24 14.38 -0.04
N THR A 37 -25.13 14.39 -1.37
CA THR A 37 -25.61 13.31 -2.24
C THR A 37 -24.51 12.84 -3.18
N TRP A 38 -24.63 11.59 -3.61
CA TRP A 38 -23.67 10.94 -4.49
C TRP A 38 -24.43 10.29 -5.65
N SER A 39 -23.86 10.35 -6.85
CA SER A 39 -24.37 9.65 -8.03
C SER A 39 -24.51 8.15 -7.78
N GLU A 40 -25.17 7.43 -8.67
CA GLU A 40 -25.04 5.97 -8.70
C GLU A 40 -23.57 5.56 -8.88
N PRO A 41 -23.14 4.42 -8.30
CA PRO A 41 -21.81 3.88 -8.52
C PRO A 41 -21.57 3.53 -9.99
N VAL A 42 -20.41 3.92 -10.51
CA VAL A 42 -19.98 3.60 -11.87
C VAL A 42 -18.71 2.75 -11.82
N HIS A 43 -18.63 1.72 -12.66
CA HIS A 43 -17.40 0.97 -12.94
C HIS A 43 -16.66 1.59 -14.12
N PRO A 44 -15.61 2.38 -13.89
CA PRO A 44 -14.85 2.95 -15.00
C PRO A 44 -14.03 1.89 -15.74
N TRP A 45 -13.57 0.85 -15.04
CA TRP A 45 -12.76 -0.22 -15.63
C TRP A 45 -13.22 -1.60 -15.15
N PRO A 46 -14.22 -2.22 -15.80
CA PRO A 46 -14.86 -3.45 -15.32
C PRO A 46 -13.96 -4.69 -15.36
N HIS A 47 -12.84 -4.64 -16.10
CA HIS A 47 -11.90 -5.75 -16.26
C HIS A 47 -10.72 -5.72 -15.28
N ILE A 48 -10.74 -4.77 -14.35
CA ILE A 48 -9.63 -4.49 -13.45
C ILE A 48 -9.95 -5.09 -12.10
N GLY A 49 -9.02 -5.90 -11.62
CA GLY A 49 -9.10 -6.41 -10.27
C GLY A 49 -8.40 -5.46 -9.29
N GLU A 50 -8.89 -5.55 -8.07
CA GLU A 50 -8.52 -4.75 -6.92
C GLU A 50 -7.02 -4.84 -6.56
N TYR A 51 -6.45 -3.70 -6.08
CA TYR A 51 -5.53 -3.72 -4.94
C TYR A 51 -5.19 -2.34 -4.34
N ALA A 52 -5.35 -2.16 -3.03
CA ALA A 52 -5.02 -0.97 -2.23
C ALA A 52 -5.78 0.31 -2.66
N GLU A 53 -5.37 1.49 -2.21
CA GLU A 53 -5.92 2.79 -2.61
C GLU A 53 -5.56 3.20 -4.05
N ALA A 54 -6.37 4.10 -4.63
CA ALA A 54 -5.98 4.87 -5.81
C ALA A 54 -5.45 6.24 -5.36
N VAL A 55 -4.64 6.90 -6.18
CA VAL A 55 -4.18 8.27 -5.91
C VAL A 55 -4.67 9.18 -7.00
N MET A 56 -5.43 10.22 -6.63
CA MET A 56 -5.89 11.24 -7.56
C MET A 56 -5.04 12.50 -7.46
N LEU A 57 -4.68 13.11 -8.59
CA LEU A 57 -3.79 14.29 -8.68
C LEU A 57 -4.24 15.25 -9.80
N LEU A 58 -3.86 16.52 -9.68
CA LEU A 58 -4.05 17.54 -10.73
C LEU A 58 -2.72 17.93 -11.35
N ASP A 59 -2.69 18.06 -12.67
CA ASP A 59 -1.56 18.64 -13.41
C ASP A 59 -1.68 20.17 -13.55
N SER A 60 -0.79 20.80 -14.31
CA SER A 60 -0.80 22.26 -14.55
C SER A 60 -1.92 22.76 -15.46
N ASN A 61 -2.55 21.89 -16.25
CA ASN A 61 -3.78 22.23 -16.98
C ASN A 61 -5.00 22.14 -16.05
N GLY A 62 -4.83 21.61 -14.84
CA GLY A 62 -5.94 21.23 -13.98
C GLY A 62 -6.63 19.97 -14.48
N ASP A 63 -5.96 19.14 -15.29
CA ASP A 63 -6.48 17.84 -15.66
C ASP A 63 -6.35 16.88 -14.46
N LEU A 64 -7.41 16.12 -14.22
CA LEU A 64 -7.44 15.13 -13.14
C LEU A 64 -6.88 13.79 -13.62
N HIS A 65 -5.92 13.28 -12.87
CA HIS A 65 -5.29 11.98 -13.08
C HIS A 65 -5.56 11.06 -11.92
N THR A 66 -5.48 9.76 -12.17
CA THR A 66 -5.51 8.73 -11.15
C THR A 66 -4.43 7.70 -11.42
N VAL A 67 -3.85 7.17 -10.35
CA VAL A 67 -2.86 6.09 -10.36
C VAL A 67 -3.33 4.99 -9.42
N MET A 68 -3.29 3.74 -9.86
CA MET A 68 -3.74 2.62 -9.04
C MET A 68 -3.00 1.33 -9.36
N GLY A 69 -2.98 0.43 -8.38
CA GLY A 69 -2.68 -0.99 -8.62
C GLY A 69 -3.85 -1.70 -9.28
N ASN A 70 -3.53 -2.68 -10.13
CA ASN A 70 -4.49 -3.56 -10.77
C ASN A 70 -3.99 -5.01 -10.67
N ARG A 71 -4.91 -5.93 -10.37
CA ARG A 71 -4.70 -7.37 -10.37
C ARG A 71 -5.75 -8.05 -11.24
N THR A 72 -5.52 -8.15 -12.55
CA THR A 72 -6.44 -8.95 -13.37
C THR A 72 -6.24 -10.44 -13.10
N ALA A 73 -7.32 -11.22 -13.10
CA ALA A 73 -7.25 -12.66 -12.90
C ALA A 73 -6.41 -13.38 -13.98
N ASP A 74 -6.41 -12.83 -15.20
CA ASP A 74 -5.99 -13.57 -16.39
C ASP A 74 -4.57 -13.28 -16.88
N CYS A 75 -3.93 -12.16 -16.52
CA CYS A 75 -2.55 -11.97 -17.00
C CYS A 75 -1.68 -10.98 -16.26
N CYS A 76 -2.22 -9.85 -15.78
CA CYS A 76 -1.41 -8.65 -15.72
C CYS A 76 -1.64 -7.90 -14.42
N HIS A 77 -0.61 -7.96 -13.58
CA HIS A 77 -0.47 -7.11 -12.41
C HIS A 77 0.33 -5.86 -12.78
N GLY A 78 0.14 -4.75 -12.09
CA GLY A 78 0.89 -3.54 -12.41
C GLY A 78 0.40 -2.27 -11.74
N MET A 79 1.11 -1.17 -12.01
CA MET A 79 0.62 0.20 -11.77
C MET A 79 0.08 0.77 -13.07
N TRP A 80 -1.07 1.41 -12.97
CA TRP A 80 -1.82 1.93 -14.10
C TRP A 80 -2.20 3.38 -13.85
N HIS A 81 -2.32 4.12 -14.95
CA HIS A 81 -2.68 5.52 -14.98
C HIS A 81 -3.95 5.70 -15.82
N ALA A 82 -4.81 6.62 -15.40
CA ALA A 82 -5.91 7.11 -16.23
C ALA A 82 -6.12 8.61 -16.01
N LYS A 83 -6.75 9.25 -16.99
CA LYS A 83 -7.10 10.67 -16.97
C LYS A 83 -8.62 10.81 -16.97
N TRP A 84 -9.15 11.77 -16.21
CA TRP A 84 -10.55 12.14 -16.28
C TRP A 84 -10.81 12.97 -17.54
N MET A 85 -11.75 12.52 -18.36
CA MET A 85 -12.13 13.05 -19.66
C MET A 85 -13.61 13.40 -19.63
N ASP A 86 -13.97 14.67 -19.46
CA ASP A 86 -15.33 15.20 -19.66
C ASP A 86 -16.49 14.31 -19.16
N GLY A 87 -16.37 13.73 -17.96
CA GLY A 87 -17.42 12.91 -17.35
C GLY A 87 -17.15 11.40 -17.30
N TYR A 88 -16.04 10.93 -17.87
CA TYR A 88 -15.60 9.54 -17.79
C TYR A 88 -14.09 9.45 -17.53
N TRP A 89 -13.60 8.29 -17.13
CA TRP A 89 -12.16 8.03 -17.07
C TRP A 89 -11.67 7.45 -18.39
N SER A 90 -10.49 7.87 -18.85
CA SER A 90 -9.82 7.25 -20.00
C SER A 90 -9.58 5.76 -19.77
N ASP A 91 -9.22 5.07 -20.85
CA ASP A 91 -8.61 3.75 -20.75
C ASP A 91 -7.36 3.80 -19.86
N LEU A 92 -7.05 2.66 -19.24
CA LEU A 92 -5.88 2.53 -18.39
C LEU A 92 -4.62 2.38 -19.23
N GLU A 93 -3.65 3.24 -18.94
CA GLU A 93 -2.31 3.20 -19.51
C GLU A 93 -1.37 2.52 -18.50
N PRO A 94 -0.66 1.44 -18.90
CA PRO A 94 0.25 0.77 -17.99
C PRO A 94 1.49 1.62 -17.74
N MET A 95 1.77 1.90 -16.47
CA MET A 95 3.06 2.49 -16.08
C MET A 95 4.13 1.41 -15.92
N ILE A 96 3.73 0.27 -15.38
CA ILE A 96 4.49 -0.97 -15.33
C ILE A 96 3.48 -2.12 -15.32
N PHE A 97 3.75 -3.19 -16.06
CA PHE A 97 2.91 -4.38 -16.06
C PHE A 97 3.73 -5.63 -16.26
N GLY A 98 3.21 -6.75 -15.77
CA GLY A 98 3.87 -8.05 -15.88
C GLY A 98 3.02 -9.17 -15.29
N PRO A 99 3.44 -10.42 -15.50
CA PRO A 99 2.78 -11.56 -14.87
C PRO A 99 2.91 -11.49 -13.35
N LYS A 100 1.87 -11.96 -12.64
CA LYS A 100 1.95 -12.14 -11.19
C LYS A 100 3.12 -13.06 -10.85
N SER A 101 3.98 -12.63 -9.93
CA SER A 101 5.04 -13.48 -9.37
C SER A 101 5.27 -13.13 -7.90
N PRO A 102 5.93 -13.99 -7.11
CA PRO A 102 6.27 -13.68 -5.72
C PRO A 102 7.04 -12.36 -5.55
N SER A 103 7.81 -11.93 -6.55
CA SER A 103 8.56 -10.67 -6.53
C SER A 103 7.87 -9.51 -7.25
N PHE A 104 6.74 -9.74 -7.91
CA PHE A 104 6.07 -8.74 -8.74
C PHE A 104 4.56 -8.77 -8.50
N ASP A 105 4.13 -7.92 -7.57
CA ASP A 105 2.72 -7.64 -7.31
C ASP A 105 2.56 -6.17 -6.85
N PRO A 106 2.72 -5.18 -7.76
CA PRO A 106 2.67 -3.76 -7.40
C PRO A 106 1.37 -3.36 -6.70
N SER A 107 1.48 -2.55 -5.63
CA SER A 107 0.36 -2.16 -4.76
C SER A 107 0.63 -0.85 -4.00
N GLY A 108 -0.43 -0.23 -3.47
CA GLY A 108 -0.33 0.92 -2.56
C GLY A 108 0.49 2.07 -3.16
N PRO A 109 0.06 2.64 -4.29
CA PRO A 109 0.77 3.73 -4.92
C PRO A 109 0.79 4.98 -4.04
N SER A 110 1.88 5.73 -4.14
CA SER A 110 2.00 7.12 -3.73
C SER A 110 2.50 7.91 -4.93
N ALA A 111 1.88 9.05 -5.23
CA ALA A 111 2.20 9.80 -6.44
C ALA A 111 2.25 11.29 -6.15
N VAL A 112 3.04 12.00 -6.97
CA VAL A 112 3.10 13.46 -7.00
C VAL A 112 3.26 13.94 -8.44
N ILE A 113 2.67 15.08 -8.77
CA ILE A 113 2.98 15.80 -10.02
C ILE A 113 3.90 16.97 -9.68
N THR A 114 5.10 16.96 -10.26
CA THR A 114 6.11 18.01 -10.09
C THR A 114 6.20 18.86 -11.35
N ARG A 115 6.54 20.15 -11.18
CA ARG A 115 6.65 21.12 -12.27
C ARG A 115 5.42 21.17 -13.18
N GLY A 116 4.25 20.81 -12.65
CA GLY A 116 2.99 20.81 -13.41
C GLY A 116 2.80 19.65 -14.39
N ASN A 117 3.85 18.93 -14.80
CA ASN A 117 3.72 17.92 -15.86
C ASN A 117 4.62 16.69 -15.71
N TYR A 118 5.34 16.51 -14.59
CA TYR A 118 6.08 15.28 -14.30
C TYR A 118 5.37 14.47 -13.24
N LEU A 119 4.75 13.36 -13.63
CA LEU A 119 4.15 12.40 -12.73
C LEU A 119 5.24 11.47 -12.20
N LEU A 120 5.50 11.53 -10.90
CA LEU A 120 6.33 10.57 -10.17
C LEU A 120 5.41 9.65 -9.36
N VAL A 121 5.63 8.34 -9.48
CA VAL A 121 4.86 7.33 -8.75
C VAL A 121 5.83 6.41 -8.05
N ALA A 122 5.61 6.18 -6.77
CA ALA A 122 6.25 5.14 -5.98
C ALA A 122 5.21 4.12 -5.49
N TRP A 123 5.62 2.88 -5.25
CA TRP A 123 4.71 1.84 -4.75
C TRP A 123 5.48 0.80 -3.94
N ARG A 124 4.73 -0.02 -3.20
CA ARG A 124 5.24 -1.25 -2.58
C ARG A 124 4.77 -2.47 -3.37
N THR A 125 5.44 -3.59 -3.20
CA THR A 125 4.90 -4.88 -3.65
C THR A 125 4.08 -5.49 -2.52
N ASP A 126 2.98 -6.12 -2.88
CA ASP A 126 2.16 -6.88 -1.94
C ASP A 126 2.44 -8.36 -2.12
N THR A 127 3.48 -8.76 -1.44
CA THR A 127 4.08 -10.09 -1.51
C THR A 127 4.21 -10.64 -0.10
N LEU A 128 4.55 -11.93 0.02
CA LEU A 128 4.82 -12.53 1.32
C LEU A 128 5.99 -11.80 2.01
N PRO A 129 6.06 -11.76 3.35
CA PRO A 129 7.12 -11.06 4.07
C PRO A 129 8.55 -11.38 3.59
N GLU A 130 8.82 -12.64 3.27
CA GLU A 130 10.08 -13.15 2.73
C GLU A 130 10.40 -12.67 1.30
N ASP A 131 9.39 -12.24 0.54
CA ASP A 131 9.50 -11.78 -0.84
C ASP A 131 9.43 -10.25 -0.98
N ARG A 132 9.40 -9.52 0.13
CA ARG A 132 9.36 -8.05 0.11
C ARG A 132 10.67 -7.50 -0.46
N ASN A 133 10.55 -6.72 -1.54
CA ASN A 133 11.70 -6.19 -2.28
C ASN A 133 11.83 -4.66 -2.22
N GLY A 134 11.21 -4.03 -1.22
CA GLY A 134 11.36 -2.60 -0.93
C GLY A 134 10.35 -1.71 -1.67
N ALA A 135 10.73 -0.45 -1.88
CA ALA A 135 9.95 0.55 -2.58
C ALA A 135 10.44 0.68 -4.03
N TRP A 136 9.51 0.81 -4.96
CA TRP A 136 9.75 0.98 -6.38
C TRP A 136 9.23 2.32 -6.83
N TYR A 137 9.74 2.82 -7.95
CA TYR A 137 9.23 4.05 -8.54
C TYR A 137 9.34 4.03 -10.06
N THR A 138 8.53 4.89 -10.68
CA THR A 138 8.59 5.24 -12.10
C THR A 138 8.20 6.70 -12.23
N PHE A 139 8.52 7.29 -13.37
CA PHE A 139 8.09 8.65 -13.68
C PHE A 139 7.77 8.78 -15.17
N GLY A 140 6.88 9.71 -15.48
CA GLY A 140 6.46 10.02 -16.83
C GLY A 140 6.16 11.50 -16.99
N ARG A 141 6.25 11.98 -18.23
CA ARG A 141 5.84 13.34 -18.56
C ARG A 141 4.39 13.32 -19.06
N LEU A 142 3.54 14.12 -18.44
CA LEU A 142 2.15 14.34 -18.84
C LEU A 142 2.08 15.38 -19.96
N ASN A 143 0.99 15.35 -20.73
CA ASN A 143 0.72 16.34 -21.76
C ASN A 143 0.18 17.65 -21.16
N ALA A 144 1.01 18.33 -20.37
CA ALA A 144 0.70 19.59 -19.73
C ALA A 144 1.90 20.56 -19.75
N PRO A 145 1.67 21.88 -19.68
CA PRO A 145 2.73 22.87 -19.60
C PRO A 145 3.65 22.63 -18.39
N GLU A 146 4.94 22.77 -18.61
CA GLU A 146 5.90 22.75 -17.50
C GLU A 146 5.83 24.09 -16.76
N LEU A 147 5.66 24.03 -15.44
CA LEU A 147 5.71 25.19 -14.56
C LEU A 147 7.16 25.48 -14.14
N ALA A 148 7.45 26.76 -13.94
CA ALA A 148 8.75 27.20 -13.45
C ALA A 148 9.05 26.58 -12.08
N VAL A 149 10.29 26.15 -11.87
CA VAL A 149 10.75 25.70 -10.55
C VAL A 149 10.86 26.93 -9.67
N VAL A 150 10.08 26.97 -8.59
CA VAL A 150 10.27 27.96 -7.54
C VAL A 150 11.45 27.49 -6.69
N PRO A 151 12.59 28.22 -6.68
CA PRO A 151 13.72 27.82 -5.84
C PRO A 151 13.28 27.81 -4.38
N LEU A 152 13.72 26.80 -3.63
CA LEU A 152 13.51 26.77 -2.19
C LEU A 152 14.14 28.03 -1.56
N PRO A 153 13.54 28.58 -0.49
CA PRO A 153 14.16 29.68 0.24
C PRO A 153 15.59 29.29 0.61
N THR A 154 16.56 30.07 0.14
CA THR A 154 17.94 29.88 0.58
C THR A 154 17.99 30.28 2.04
N SER A 155 18.30 29.34 2.94
CA SER A 155 18.52 29.70 4.34
C SER A 155 19.70 30.65 4.39
N THR A 156 19.45 31.92 4.68
CA THR A 156 20.51 32.83 5.05
C THR A 156 20.98 32.40 6.43
N PHE A 157 22.11 31.67 6.46
CA PHE A 157 22.83 31.48 7.71
C PHE A 157 23.19 32.87 8.22
N THR A 158 22.45 33.34 9.23
CA THR A 158 22.93 34.48 10.01
C THR A 158 24.11 33.91 10.80
N PRO A 159 25.35 34.38 10.58
CA PRO A 159 26.46 33.90 11.37
C PRO A 159 26.10 34.09 12.84
N THR A 160 26.03 33.00 13.59
CA THR A 160 25.85 33.08 15.04
C THR A 160 26.98 33.97 15.55
N PRO A 161 26.71 35.02 16.33
CA PRO A 161 27.78 35.80 16.93
C PRO A 161 28.71 34.82 17.65
N TYR A 162 30.00 34.92 17.30
CA TYR A 162 31.02 34.04 17.86
C TYR A 162 31.09 34.36 19.35
N PHE A 163 30.38 33.58 20.18
CA PHE A 163 30.58 33.65 21.61
C PHE A 163 31.98 33.10 21.87
N THR A 164 32.86 33.96 22.39
CA THR A 164 34.12 33.49 22.98
C THR A 164 33.75 32.45 24.02
N PRO A 165 34.16 31.17 23.86
CA PRO A 165 33.80 30.15 24.82
C PRO A 165 34.42 30.51 26.16
N THR A 166 33.58 30.78 27.16
CA THR A 166 34.02 30.75 28.55
C THR A 166 34.50 29.31 28.81
N PRO A 167 35.73 29.11 29.29
CA PRO A 167 36.24 27.77 29.55
C PRO A 167 35.29 27.07 30.53
N LEU A 168 34.58 26.06 30.02
CA LEU A 168 33.79 25.19 30.86
C LEU A 168 34.75 24.29 31.65
N PRO A 169 34.47 24.04 32.94
CA PRO A 169 35.18 22.99 33.65
C PRO A 169 35.01 21.66 32.91
N PRO A 170 35.98 20.75 32.97
CA PRO A 170 35.91 19.46 32.27
C PRO A 170 34.67 18.71 32.76
N THR A 171 33.62 18.69 31.93
CA THR A 171 32.46 17.85 32.15
C THR A 171 32.86 16.42 31.79
N ALA A 172 32.71 15.50 32.74
CA ALA A 172 32.93 14.08 32.48
C ALA A 172 32.09 13.65 31.28
N THR A 173 32.74 13.07 30.26
CA THR A 173 32.05 12.49 29.12
C THR A 173 31.07 11.45 29.65
N PRO A 174 29.75 11.61 29.44
CA PRO A 174 28.82 10.56 29.81
C PRO A 174 29.23 9.30 29.04
N ALA A 175 29.33 8.18 29.77
CA ALA A 175 29.58 6.89 29.15
C ALA A 175 28.52 6.65 28.06
N PRO A 176 28.88 6.07 26.91
CA PRO A 176 27.93 5.79 25.85
C PRO A 176 26.75 5.02 26.43
N ASP A 177 25.57 5.61 26.33
CA ASP A 177 24.35 4.93 26.74
C ASP A 177 24.20 3.73 25.81
N LYS A 178 24.11 2.53 26.39
CA LYS A 178 24.01 1.30 25.60
C LYS A 178 22.70 1.38 24.82
N ALA A 179 22.83 1.61 23.52
CA ALA A 179 21.73 1.82 22.61
C ALA A 179 20.66 0.71 22.73
N PHE A 180 19.43 1.15 22.47
CA PHE A 180 18.11 0.52 22.45
C PHE A 180 17.94 -0.80 21.65
N TYR A 181 18.98 -1.62 21.51
CA TYR A 181 18.92 -2.88 20.75
C TYR A 181 18.37 -4.06 21.56
N SER A 182 18.14 -3.93 22.87
CA SER A 182 17.68 -5.06 23.71
C SER A 182 16.23 -5.50 23.46
N GLN A 183 15.47 -4.78 22.63
CA GLN A 183 14.07 -5.13 22.35
C GLN A 183 13.92 -6.14 21.20
N PHE A 184 14.99 -6.36 20.42
CA PHE A 184 15.02 -7.38 19.35
C PHE A 184 15.58 -8.73 19.81
N ASP A 185 16.23 -8.76 20.98
CA ASP A 185 16.88 -9.95 21.54
C ASP A 185 16.10 -10.58 22.72
N ASP A 186 14.83 -10.25 22.93
CA ASP A 186 14.02 -10.96 23.95
C ASP A 186 13.51 -12.30 23.37
N PRO A 187 14.11 -13.45 23.73
CA PRO A 187 13.65 -14.75 23.25
C PRO A 187 12.22 -15.07 23.73
N ASN A 188 11.69 -14.37 24.75
CA ASN A 188 10.33 -14.60 25.23
C ASN A 188 9.27 -14.01 24.29
N LEU A 189 9.60 -13.01 23.47
CA LEU A 189 8.66 -12.46 22.48
C LEU A 189 8.41 -13.42 21.30
N MET A 190 9.35 -14.31 20.99
CA MET A 190 9.17 -15.34 19.95
C MET A 190 8.19 -16.46 20.36
N HIS A 191 7.96 -16.68 21.66
CA HIS A 191 7.08 -17.77 22.11
C HIS A 191 5.62 -17.35 22.29
N ALA A 192 5.33 -16.08 22.53
CA ALA A 192 3.98 -15.64 22.87
C ALA A 192 2.99 -15.67 21.68
N ASN A 193 3.47 -15.54 20.44
CA ASN A 193 2.60 -15.37 19.26
C ASN A 193 3.00 -16.24 18.06
N ASN A 194 3.37 -17.52 18.28
CA ASN A 194 3.57 -18.43 17.15
C ASN A 194 2.21 -18.71 16.46
N PRO A 195 1.97 -18.28 15.22
CA PRO A 195 0.69 -18.47 14.52
C PRO A 195 0.37 -19.95 14.25
N GLY A 196 1.34 -20.85 14.41
CA GLY A 196 1.15 -22.30 14.31
C GLY A 196 0.57 -22.96 15.57
N MET A 197 0.57 -22.30 16.74
CA MET A 197 0.06 -22.90 17.97
C MET A 197 -1.42 -23.29 17.90
N PRO A 198 -2.34 -22.48 17.34
CA PRO A 198 -3.73 -22.89 17.14
C PRO A 198 -3.88 -24.15 16.28
N LEU A 199 -3.03 -24.33 15.26
CA LEU A 199 -3.05 -25.52 14.38
C LEU A 199 -2.61 -26.78 15.13
N ILE A 200 -1.59 -26.68 15.99
CA ILE A 200 -1.12 -27.80 16.81
C ILE A 200 -2.22 -28.23 17.80
N TRP A 201 -2.88 -27.27 18.46
CA TRP A 201 -3.99 -27.57 19.37
C TRP A 201 -5.22 -28.13 18.65
N ALA A 202 -5.48 -27.73 17.40
CA ALA A 202 -6.55 -28.29 16.58
C ALA A 202 -6.25 -29.72 16.08
N ALA A 203 -4.99 -30.03 15.79
CA ALA A 203 -4.57 -31.35 15.32
C ALA A 203 -4.52 -32.43 16.43
N ALA A 204 -4.23 -32.03 17.67
CA ALA A 204 -4.13 -32.93 18.82
C ALA A 204 -5.39 -33.82 19.05
N PRO A 205 -6.63 -33.29 19.11
CA PRO A 205 -7.82 -34.14 19.30
C PRO A 205 -8.09 -35.08 18.11
N ALA A 206 -7.81 -34.64 16.88
CA ALA A 206 -8.01 -35.46 15.68
C ALA A 206 -7.07 -36.66 15.65
N THR A 207 -5.78 -36.45 15.97
CA THR A 207 -4.79 -37.54 16.04
C THR A 207 -5.10 -38.53 17.16
N LEU A 208 -5.54 -38.05 18.33
CA LEU A 208 -6.00 -38.91 19.44
C LEU A 208 -7.22 -39.75 19.04
N LEU A 209 -8.19 -39.18 18.33
CA LEU A 209 -9.36 -39.89 17.85
C LEU A 209 -8.98 -41.01 16.86
N ILE A 210 -8.08 -40.73 15.92
CA ILE A 210 -7.59 -41.71 14.94
C ILE A 210 -6.87 -42.86 15.67
N ALA A 211 -5.98 -42.54 16.61
CA ALA A 211 -5.27 -43.55 17.40
C ALA A 211 -6.23 -44.44 18.20
N LEU A 212 -7.27 -43.85 18.81
CA LEU A 212 -8.30 -44.59 19.55
C LEU A 212 -9.08 -45.53 18.63
N VAL A 213 -9.48 -45.07 17.44
CA VAL A 213 -10.19 -45.91 16.45
C VAL A 213 -9.32 -47.08 16.00
N MET A 214 -8.02 -46.84 15.76
CA MET A 214 -7.08 -47.90 15.39
C MET A 214 -6.92 -48.94 16.51
N LEU A 215 -6.81 -48.52 17.76
CA LEU A 215 -6.73 -49.42 18.92
C LEU A 215 -8.00 -50.27 19.07
N LEU A 216 -9.18 -49.67 18.96
CA LEU A 216 -10.45 -50.40 19.05
C LEU A 216 -10.62 -51.42 17.91
N ARG A 217 -10.18 -51.08 16.69
CA ARG A 217 -10.16 -52.00 15.55
C ARG A 217 -9.16 -53.14 15.75
N GLY A 218 -7.97 -52.85 16.27
CA GLY A 218 -6.96 -53.87 16.56
C GLY A 218 -7.41 -54.88 17.63
N VAL A 219 -8.05 -54.41 18.71
CA VAL A 219 -8.56 -55.27 19.79
C VAL A 219 -9.73 -56.14 19.31
N SER A 220 -10.64 -55.58 18.51
CA SER A 220 -11.77 -56.34 17.97
C SER A 220 -11.34 -57.40 16.95
N ALA A 221 -10.30 -57.14 16.16
CA ALA A 221 -9.72 -58.14 15.27
C ALA A 221 -9.10 -59.31 16.04
N ARG A 222 -8.41 -59.07 17.17
CA ARG A 222 -7.81 -60.14 17.99
C ARG A 222 -8.80 -61.01 18.75
N ARG A 223 -10.02 -60.53 19.01
CA ARG A 223 -11.08 -61.33 19.68
C ARG A 223 -11.85 -62.27 18.75
N ARG A 224 -11.62 -62.19 17.43
CA ARG A 224 -12.28 -63.04 16.42
C ARG A 224 -11.40 -64.21 15.94
N TRP A 225 -10.23 -64.40 16.56
CA TRP A 225 -9.33 -65.55 16.41
C TRP A 225 -9.23 -66.26 17.76
#